data_AF-A0A8S1PQG0-F1
#
_entry.id   AF-A0A8S1PQG0-F1
#
_cell.length_a   1.000
_cell.length_b   1.000
_cell.length_c   1.000
_cell.angle_alpha   90.00
_cell.angle_beta   90.00
_cell.angle_gamma   90.00
#
_symmetry.space_group_name_H-M   'P 1'
#
loop_
_entity.id
_entity.type
_entity.pdbx_description
1 polymer ?
#
loop_
_entity_poly.entity_id
_entity_poly.type
_entity_poly.pdbx_seq_one_letter_code
_entity_poly.pdbx_strand_id
1 'polypeptide(L)'
;MQYKLLIIFAFVSLSVQFDDDIDVHDEIEKLKQSQFGQTILDTVQIQLSGPEPLQNLINMLQNLNTQLEGEQERDDRLHERYQSQCENDLSTLEDIINESTSTSKLLKGQIDQLEPDKQAKLTDLARTETEIKELKNELEYQTEKRQEEQSRYEKTLDNLEQGLYALNEAKKMFNTFLNVLIKNQQRFASLIQLENQDKFLNKNYATQKDDDDISLVDIAQQINKIKHNVKAEGINFLLHGISHIVNLLSKDPTAEQESMSRKVLEIISQVDNWIQKQRIYEDLSEQQRKDAFGALAQMLEDQIILKQQNFTFLQGSIESLNSQITSAKNEKAEVDVKIETKSAQNDDRDTECRNEDLDYQSSKNKRDKEREELGLVLDLVINKIGQLKKEILQK
;
A
#
# COMPACT_ATOMS: atom_id res chain seq x y z
N MET A 1 -49.97 -17.86 -15.13
CA MET A 1 -50.92 -18.55 -14.23
C MET A 1 -51.82 -17.47 -13.64
N GLN A 2 -52.97 -17.05 -14.18
CA GLN A 2 -54.16 -17.75 -14.69
C GLN A 2 -54.74 -18.80 -13.72
N TYR A 3 -55.47 -18.32 -12.70
CA TYR A 3 -56.63 -19.02 -12.15
C TYR A 3 -57.81 -18.04 -12.08
N LYS A 4 -58.79 -18.29 -12.96
CA LYS A 4 -60.15 -17.78 -12.90
C LYS A 4 -60.86 -18.51 -11.76
N LEU A 5 -61.38 -17.78 -10.77
CA LEU A 5 -62.38 -18.31 -9.83
C LEU A 5 -63.72 -17.63 -10.15
N LEU A 6 -64.59 -18.43 -10.75
CA LEU A 6 -65.97 -18.15 -11.11
C LEU A 6 -66.82 -18.41 -9.85
N ILE A 7 -67.39 -17.36 -9.24
CA ILE A 7 -68.42 -17.51 -8.20
C ILE A 7 -69.74 -17.00 -8.77
N ILE A 8 -70.69 -17.92 -8.78
CA ILE A 8 -72.05 -17.83 -9.30
C ILE A 8 -72.88 -16.97 -8.35
N PHE A 9 -73.40 -15.85 -8.85
CA PHE A 9 -74.39 -15.02 -8.16
C PHE A 9 -75.78 -15.65 -8.33
N ALA A 10 -76.32 -16.22 -7.26
CA ALA A 10 -77.72 -16.65 -7.18
C ALA A 10 -78.55 -15.46 -6.67
N PHE A 11 -79.27 -14.81 -7.58
CA PHE A 11 -80.26 -13.77 -7.28
C PHE A 11 -81.53 -14.45 -6.74
N VAL A 12 -81.68 -14.49 -5.41
CA VAL A 12 -82.93 -14.86 -4.73
C VAL A 12 -83.72 -13.59 -4.49
N SER A 13 -84.70 -13.34 -5.36
CA SER A 13 -85.71 -12.31 -5.19
C SER A 13 -86.72 -12.76 -4.13
N LEU A 14 -86.46 -12.42 -2.86
CA LEU A 14 -87.42 -12.50 -1.76
C LEU A 14 -88.18 -11.16 -1.69
N SER A 15 -89.40 -11.13 -2.20
CA SER A 15 -90.34 -10.02 -1.99
C SER A 15 -90.95 -10.18 -0.60
N VAL A 16 -90.31 -9.58 0.41
CA VAL A 16 -90.90 -9.43 1.75
C VAL A 16 -91.79 -8.19 1.72
N GLN A 17 -93.09 -8.40 1.86
CA GLN A 17 -94.04 -7.35 2.21
C GLN A 17 -93.88 -7.09 3.72
N PHE A 18 -93.17 -6.02 4.09
CA PHE A 18 -93.14 -5.52 5.46
C PHE A 18 -94.41 -4.72 5.72
N ASP A 19 -95.23 -5.21 6.64
CA ASP A 19 -96.37 -4.51 7.25
C ASP A 19 -95.81 -3.85 8.51
N ASP A 20 -95.15 -2.70 8.35
CA ASP A 20 -94.37 -2.04 9.39
C ASP A 20 -95.21 -1.01 10.14
N ASP A 21 -96.02 -1.49 11.08
CA ASP A 21 -96.47 -0.66 12.21
C ASP A 21 -95.27 -0.55 13.17
N ILE A 22 -94.23 0.19 12.75
CA ILE A 22 -93.02 0.39 13.57
C ILE A 22 -93.45 1.10 14.84
N ASP A 23 -93.24 0.41 15.97
CA ASP A 23 -93.57 0.91 17.29
C ASP A 23 -92.76 2.19 17.57
N VAL A 24 -93.47 3.32 17.64
CA VAL A 24 -92.90 4.63 18.01
C VAL A 24 -92.14 4.55 19.32
N HIS A 25 -92.56 3.67 20.23
CA HIS A 25 -91.88 3.46 21.50
C HIS A 25 -90.45 2.95 21.30
N ASP A 26 -90.23 1.97 20.40
CA ASP A 26 -88.91 1.40 20.12
C ASP A 26 -87.98 2.41 19.44
N GLU A 27 -88.51 3.25 18.53
CA GLU A 27 -87.74 4.33 17.89
C GLU A 27 -87.30 5.38 18.92
N ILE A 28 -88.21 5.79 19.82
CA ILE A 28 -87.88 6.70 20.92
C ILE A 28 -86.83 6.06 21.84
N GLU A 29 -86.95 4.78 22.16
CA GLU A 29 -86.00 4.11 23.06
C GLU A 29 -84.61 3.99 22.44
N LYS A 30 -84.51 3.73 21.13
CA LYS A 30 -83.25 3.80 20.38
C LYS A 30 -82.61 5.19 20.47
N LEU A 31 -83.40 6.25 20.29
CA LEU A 31 -82.92 7.64 20.36
C LEU A 31 -82.41 8.01 21.76
N LYS A 32 -83.02 7.48 22.83
CA LYS A 32 -82.53 7.71 24.21
C LYS A 32 -81.21 7.01 24.52
N GLN A 33 -80.80 6.00 23.74
CA GLN A 33 -79.53 5.29 23.97
C GLN A 33 -78.31 6.15 23.65
N SER A 34 -78.47 7.25 22.90
CA SER A 34 -77.39 8.18 22.62
C SER A 34 -77.63 9.55 23.27
N GLN A 35 -76.53 10.24 23.60
CA GLN A 35 -76.61 11.60 24.14
C GLN A 35 -77.20 12.57 23.12
N PHE A 36 -76.91 12.37 21.83
CA PHE A 36 -77.38 13.23 20.76
C PHE A 36 -78.88 13.05 20.53
N GLY A 37 -79.33 11.82 20.33
CA GLY A 37 -80.74 11.46 20.19
C GLY A 37 -81.57 11.92 21.39
N GLN A 38 -81.09 11.75 22.62
CA GLN A 38 -81.73 12.30 23.82
C GLN A 38 -81.84 13.83 23.75
N THR A 39 -80.75 14.53 23.40
CA THR A 39 -80.75 16.00 23.29
C THR A 39 -81.76 16.50 22.25
N ILE A 40 -81.88 15.78 21.13
CA ILE A 40 -82.87 16.09 20.11
C ILE A 40 -84.29 15.82 20.63
N LEU A 41 -84.53 14.67 21.27
CA LEU A 41 -85.83 14.35 21.86
C LEU A 41 -86.26 15.40 22.89
N ASP A 42 -85.35 15.85 23.76
CA ASP A 42 -85.60 16.90 24.74
C ASP A 42 -85.94 18.22 24.05
N THR A 43 -85.22 18.55 22.97
CA THR A 43 -85.50 19.75 22.15
C THR A 43 -86.89 19.67 21.50
N VAL A 44 -87.24 18.51 20.94
CA VAL A 44 -88.57 18.25 20.36
C VAL A 44 -89.66 18.36 21.42
N GLN A 45 -89.45 17.80 22.61
CA GLN A 45 -90.41 17.88 23.73
C GLN A 45 -90.70 19.33 24.14
N ILE A 46 -89.65 20.15 24.27
CA ILE A 46 -89.76 21.57 24.59
C ILE A 46 -90.55 22.30 23.51
N GLN A 47 -90.24 22.06 22.24
CA GLN A 47 -90.92 22.70 21.11
C GLN A 47 -92.38 22.28 20.96
N LEU A 48 -92.71 21.00 21.17
CA LEU A 48 -94.08 20.48 21.14
C LEU A 48 -94.97 20.97 22.29
N SER A 49 -94.35 21.44 23.38
CA SER A 49 -95.04 22.01 24.55
C SER A 49 -95.27 23.53 24.42
N GLY A 50 -94.52 24.19 23.53
CA GLY A 50 -94.66 25.62 23.26
C GLY A 50 -95.80 25.96 22.29
N PRO A 51 -96.20 27.23 22.18
CA PRO A 51 -97.17 27.71 21.18
C PRO A 51 -96.58 27.87 19.77
N GLU A 52 -95.30 27.51 19.57
CA GLU A 52 -94.59 27.68 18.32
C GLU A 52 -95.15 26.79 17.20
N PRO A 53 -95.12 27.24 15.93
CA PRO A 53 -95.50 26.41 14.80
C PRO A 53 -94.58 25.19 14.66
N LEU A 54 -95.18 24.00 14.52
CA LEU A 54 -94.48 22.74 14.23
C LEU A 54 -93.50 22.84 13.05
N GLN A 55 -93.83 23.68 12.05
CA GLN A 55 -92.97 23.91 10.89
C GLN A 55 -91.58 24.43 11.28
N ASN A 56 -91.47 25.23 12.34
CA ASN A 56 -90.17 25.75 12.82
C ASN A 56 -89.28 24.60 13.32
N LEU A 57 -89.85 23.63 14.03
CA LEU A 57 -89.14 22.44 14.49
C LEU A 57 -88.65 21.59 13.31
N ILE A 58 -89.52 21.32 12.33
CA ILE A 58 -89.14 20.56 11.12
C ILE A 58 -88.00 21.28 10.38
N ASN A 59 -88.11 22.59 10.18
CA ASN A 59 -87.07 23.38 9.52
C ASN A 59 -85.76 23.35 10.31
N MET A 60 -85.81 23.42 11.64
CA MET A 60 -84.63 23.33 12.50
C MET A 60 -83.92 21.98 12.35
N LEU A 61 -84.67 20.87 12.39
CA LEU A 61 -84.12 19.52 12.23
C LEU A 61 -83.57 19.29 10.80
N GLN A 62 -84.26 19.78 9.77
CA GLN A 62 -83.77 19.73 8.37
C GLN A 62 -82.49 20.55 8.18
N ASN A 63 -82.42 21.74 8.79
CA ASN A 63 -81.22 22.57 8.76
C ASN A 63 -80.06 21.89 9.49
N LEU A 64 -80.32 21.26 10.65
CA LEU A 64 -79.32 20.47 11.36
C LEU A 64 -78.80 19.30 10.51
N ASN A 65 -79.68 18.60 9.78
CA ASN A 65 -79.27 17.51 8.89
C ASN A 65 -78.37 18.02 7.76
N THR A 66 -78.78 19.13 7.14
CA THR A 66 -77.99 19.79 6.08
C THR A 66 -76.64 20.26 6.61
N GLN A 67 -76.59 20.74 7.86
CA GLN A 67 -75.34 21.14 8.50
C GLN A 67 -74.41 19.93 8.73
N LEU A 68 -74.94 18.82 9.25
CA LEU A 68 -74.16 17.59 9.45
C LEU A 68 -73.61 17.05 8.12
N GLU A 69 -74.40 17.09 7.05
CA GLU A 69 -73.98 16.75 5.69
C GLU A 69 -72.84 17.67 5.21
N GLY A 70 -73.02 18.99 5.34
CA GLY A 70 -72.01 19.96 4.95
C GLY A 70 -70.73 19.89 5.81
N GLU A 71 -70.80 19.46 7.06
CA GLU A 71 -69.65 19.15 7.91
C GLU A 71 -68.94 17.89 7.45
N GLN A 72 -69.69 16.81 7.17
CA GLN A 72 -69.10 15.56 6.68
C GLN A 72 -68.40 15.75 5.33
N GLU A 73 -69.01 16.44 4.37
CA GLU A 73 -68.36 16.71 3.07
C GLU A 73 -67.09 17.56 3.22
N ARG A 74 -67.06 18.49 4.19
CA ARG A 74 -65.87 19.28 4.46
C ARG A 74 -64.76 18.40 5.02
N ASP A 75 -65.08 17.54 5.96
CA ASP A 75 -64.11 16.63 6.57
C ASP A 75 -63.63 15.56 5.58
N ASP A 76 -64.50 15.05 4.71
CA ASP A 76 -64.14 14.14 3.62
C ASP A 76 -63.08 14.78 2.70
N ARG A 77 -63.31 16.03 2.28
CA ARG A 77 -62.36 16.77 1.44
C ARG A 77 -61.05 17.09 2.16
N LEU A 78 -61.10 17.37 3.46
CA LEU A 78 -59.89 17.63 4.25
C LEU A 78 -59.07 16.35 4.43
N HIS A 79 -59.73 15.25 4.77
CA HIS A 79 -59.13 13.93 4.91
C HIS A 79 -58.51 13.46 3.59
N GLU A 80 -59.23 13.57 2.46
CA GLU A 80 -58.68 13.22 1.13
C GLU A 80 -57.39 13.98 0.81
N ARG A 81 -57.35 15.29 1.09
CA ARG A 81 -56.15 16.10 0.91
C ARG A 81 -55.02 15.67 1.83
N TYR A 82 -55.34 15.40 3.10
CA TYR A 82 -54.34 14.97 4.08
C TYR A 82 -53.75 13.61 3.71
N GLN A 83 -54.58 12.65 3.31
CA GLN A 83 -54.12 11.33 2.83
C GLN A 83 -53.28 11.44 1.57
N SER A 84 -53.67 12.27 0.60
CA SER A 84 -52.85 12.52 -0.58
C SER A 84 -51.49 13.15 -0.22
N GLN A 85 -51.46 14.06 0.77
CA GLN A 85 -50.20 14.61 1.26
C GLN A 85 -49.35 13.54 1.95
N CYS A 86 -49.96 12.69 2.77
CA CYS A 86 -49.30 11.54 3.39
C CYS A 86 -48.64 10.61 2.36
N GLU A 87 -49.36 10.21 1.32
CA GLU A 87 -48.81 9.37 0.24
C GLU A 87 -47.61 10.02 -0.44
N ASN A 88 -47.68 11.33 -0.72
CA ASN A 88 -46.59 12.07 -1.34
C ASN A 88 -45.37 12.18 -0.41
N ASP A 89 -45.57 12.46 0.88
CA ASP A 89 -44.50 12.56 1.87
C ASP A 89 -43.77 11.22 2.04
N LEU A 90 -44.53 10.12 2.18
CA LEU A 90 -44.00 8.77 2.30
C LEU A 90 -43.24 8.36 1.04
N SER A 91 -43.81 8.55 -0.14
CA SER A 91 -43.13 8.27 -1.41
C SER A 91 -41.82 9.05 -1.53
N THR A 92 -41.79 10.32 -1.12
CA THR A 92 -40.58 11.15 -1.16
C THR A 92 -39.51 10.63 -0.19
N LEU A 93 -39.90 10.20 1.01
CA LEU A 93 -38.98 9.62 1.99
C LEU A 93 -38.41 8.28 1.51
N GLU A 94 -39.25 7.40 0.96
CA GLU A 94 -38.84 6.14 0.35
C GLU A 94 -37.83 6.34 -0.79
N ASP A 95 -38.06 7.31 -1.67
CA ASP A 95 -37.13 7.64 -2.75
C ASP A 95 -35.77 8.08 -2.20
N ILE A 96 -35.75 8.95 -1.19
CA ILE A 96 -34.51 9.40 -0.53
C ILE A 96 -33.77 8.22 0.13
N ILE A 97 -34.49 7.31 0.78
CA ILE A 97 -33.92 6.11 1.43
C ILE A 97 -33.32 5.19 0.36
N ASN A 98 -34.03 4.95 -0.74
CA ASN A 98 -33.57 4.09 -1.84
C ASN A 98 -32.33 4.65 -2.52
N GLU A 99 -32.31 5.95 -2.81
CA GLU A 99 -31.14 6.64 -3.37
C GLU A 99 -29.94 6.53 -2.43
N SER A 100 -30.13 6.87 -1.15
CA SER A 100 -29.07 6.82 -0.15
C SER A 100 -28.54 5.38 0.05
N THR A 101 -29.43 4.38 0.01
CA THR A 101 -29.06 2.95 0.08
C THR A 101 -28.23 2.53 -1.12
N SER A 102 -28.57 3.01 -2.32
CA SER A 102 -27.77 2.78 -3.54
C SER A 102 -26.37 3.37 -3.40
N THR A 103 -26.27 4.62 -2.91
CA THR A 103 -24.99 5.30 -2.65
C THR A 103 -24.15 4.56 -1.61
N SER A 104 -24.75 4.11 -0.50
CA SER A 104 -24.05 3.32 0.53
C SER A 104 -23.47 2.02 -0.03
N LYS A 105 -24.22 1.33 -0.91
CA LYS A 105 -23.74 0.12 -1.61
C LYS A 105 -22.60 0.42 -2.58
N LEU A 106 -22.67 1.53 -3.32
CA LEU A 106 -21.61 1.96 -4.22
C LEU A 106 -20.31 2.23 -3.44
N LEU A 107 -20.38 3.00 -2.34
CA LEU A 107 -19.23 3.29 -1.49
C LEU A 107 -18.64 2.02 -0.87
N LYS A 108 -19.49 1.06 -0.45
CA LYS A 108 -19.02 -0.24 0.01
C LYS A 108 -18.26 -1.00 -1.09
N GLY A 109 -18.78 -1.00 -2.31
CA GLY A 109 -18.12 -1.60 -3.46
C GLY A 109 -16.76 -0.96 -3.76
N GLN A 110 -16.65 0.36 -3.66
CA GLN A 110 -15.37 1.08 -3.79
C GLN A 110 -14.37 0.66 -2.71
N ILE A 111 -14.80 0.61 -1.44
CA ILE A 111 -13.96 0.14 -0.33
C ILE A 111 -13.45 -1.29 -0.60
N ASP A 112 -14.34 -2.19 -1.02
CA ASP A 112 -14.03 -3.59 -1.30
C ASP A 112 -13.08 -3.78 -2.48
N GLN A 113 -13.04 -2.83 -3.41
CA GLN A 113 -12.08 -2.81 -4.51
C GLN A 113 -10.72 -2.26 -4.10
N LEU A 114 -10.69 -1.22 -3.27
CA LEU A 114 -9.46 -0.54 -2.86
C LEU A 114 -8.66 -1.32 -1.79
N GLU A 115 -9.34 -2.04 -0.89
CA GLU A 115 -8.67 -2.80 0.18
C GLU A 115 -7.73 -3.90 -0.34
N PRO A 116 -8.12 -4.74 -1.33
CA PRO A 116 -7.21 -5.70 -1.94
C PRO A 116 -6.03 -5.07 -2.68
N ASP A 117 -6.23 -3.96 -3.40
CA ASP A 117 -5.12 -3.26 -4.10
C ASP A 117 -4.10 -2.72 -3.09
N LYS A 118 -4.58 -2.12 -1.98
CA LYS A 118 -3.71 -1.70 -0.87
C LYS A 118 -2.90 -2.88 -0.33
N GLN A 119 -3.54 -4.04 -0.12
CA GLN A 119 -2.86 -5.22 0.41
C GLN A 119 -1.83 -5.80 -0.56
N ALA A 120 -2.11 -5.80 -1.87
CA ALA A 120 -1.15 -6.19 -2.90
C ALA A 120 0.07 -5.27 -2.88
N LYS A 121 -0.13 -3.95 -2.83
CA LYS A 121 0.97 -2.98 -2.76
C LYS A 121 1.80 -3.09 -1.48
N LEU A 122 1.19 -3.39 -0.33
CA LEU A 122 1.91 -3.67 0.91
C LEU A 122 2.83 -4.89 0.77
N THR A 123 2.36 -5.94 0.07
CA THR A 123 3.17 -7.13 -0.21
C THR A 123 4.35 -6.80 -1.13
N ASP A 124 4.11 -6.00 -2.17
CA ASP A 124 5.16 -5.54 -3.08
C ASP A 124 6.19 -4.64 -2.39
N LEU A 125 5.75 -3.81 -1.45
CA LEU A 125 6.61 -2.95 -0.65
C LEU A 125 7.59 -3.78 0.20
N ALA A 126 7.09 -4.79 0.93
CA ALA A 126 7.91 -5.68 1.75
C ALA A 126 8.90 -6.50 0.92
N ARG A 127 8.48 -6.96 -0.27
CA ARG A 127 9.38 -7.62 -1.22
C ARG A 127 10.48 -6.67 -1.68
N THR A 128 10.13 -5.44 -2.09
CA THR A 128 11.11 -4.44 -2.55
C THR A 128 12.11 -4.10 -1.45
N GLU A 129 11.68 -3.99 -0.20
CA GLU A 129 12.56 -3.78 0.96
C GLU A 129 13.58 -4.91 1.13
N THR A 130 13.13 -6.16 0.97
CA THR A 130 14.01 -7.35 1.02
C THR A 130 15.03 -7.32 -0.11
N GLU A 131 14.61 -7.03 -1.34
CA GLU A 131 15.51 -6.93 -2.50
C GLU A 131 16.57 -5.83 -2.31
N ILE A 132 16.21 -4.67 -1.75
CA ILE A 132 17.18 -3.60 -1.44
C ILE A 132 18.23 -4.09 -0.44
N LYS A 133 17.81 -4.85 0.58
CA LYS A 133 18.72 -5.41 1.58
C LYS A 133 19.68 -6.43 0.97
N GLU A 134 19.17 -7.32 0.12
CA GLU A 134 19.99 -8.31 -0.58
C GLU A 134 21.03 -7.66 -1.48
N LEU A 135 20.64 -6.64 -2.27
CA LEU A 135 21.57 -5.89 -3.12
C LEU A 135 22.66 -5.18 -2.31
N LYS A 136 22.33 -4.61 -1.15
CA LYS A 136 23.31 -3.99 -0.25
C LYS A 136 24.31 -5.01 0.31
N ASN A 137 23.82 -6.17 0.74
CA ASN A 137 24.68 -7.25 1.23
C ASN A 137 25.61 -7.77 0.13
N GLU A 138 25.12 -7.90 -1.10
CA GLU A 138 25.95 -8.30 -2.24
C GLU A 138 27.03 -7.26 -2.53
N LEU A 139 26.70 -5.97 -2.51
CA LEU A 139 27.68 -4.89 -2.69
C LEU A 139 28.77 -4.92 -1.60
N GLU A 140 28.38 -5.14 -0.35
CA GLU A 140 29.31 -5.28 0.79
C GLU A 140 30.23 -6.50 0.59
N TYR A 141 29.67 -7.66 0.26
CA TYR A 141 30.42 -8.88 -0.01
C TYR A 141 31.44 -8.71 -1.14
N GLN A 142 31.04 -8.10 -2.27
CA GLN A 142 31.96 -7.84 -3.38
C GLN A 142 33.05 -6.84 -2.98
N THR A 143 32.74 -5.87 -2.13
CA THR A 143 33.70 -4.90 -1.60
C THR A 143 34.75 -5.57 -0.71
N GLU A 144 34.33 -6.45 0.20
CA GLU A 144 35.25 -7.23 1.05
C GLU A 144 36.17 -8.12 0.20
N LYS A 145 35.60 -8.86 -0.76
CA LYS A 145 36.37 -9.69 -1.68
C LYS A 145 37.41 -8.86 -2.45
N ARG A 146 37.03 -7.66 -2.89
CA ARG A 146 37.93 -6.76 -3.60
C ARG A 146 39.09 -6.28 -2.72
N GLN A 147 38.84 -5.99 -1.45
CA GLN A 147 39.89 -5.63 -0.48
C GLN A 147 40.88 -6.78 -0.28
N GLU A 148 40.40 -8.03 -0.19
CA GLU A 148 41.28 -9.20 -0.11
C GLU A 148 42.16 -9.35 -1.36
N GLU A 149 41.58 -9.20 -2.54
CA GLU A 149 42.30 -9.26 -3.82
C GLU A 149 43.36 -8.15 -3.91
N GLN A 150 43.02 -6.92 -3.49
CA GLN A 150 43.96 -5.80 -3.43
C GLN A 150 45.14 -6.12 -2.51
N SER A 151 44.89 -6.65 -1.31
CA SER A 151 45.95 -7.01 -0.38
C SER A 151 46.89 -8.09 -0.95
N ARG A 152 46.36 -9.06 -1.71
CA ARG A 152 47.17 -10.08 -2.39
C ARG A 152 48.01 -9.49 -3.50
N TYR A 153 47.45 -8.57 -4.28
CA TYR A 153 48.17 -7.83 -5.31
C TYR A 153 49.33 -7.02 -4.73
N GLU A 154 49.10 -6.25 -3.66
CA GLU A 154 50.13 -5.45 -2.99
C GLU A 154 51.29 -6.31 -2.46
N LYS A 155 50.98 -7.47 -1.85
CA LYS A 155 52.01 -8.44 -1.42
C LYS A 155 52.81 -9.00 -2.60
N THR A 156 52.15 -9.23 -3.73
CA THR A 156 52.80 -9.74 -4.94
C THR A 156 53.75 -8.71 -5.52
N LEU A 157 53.33 -7.43 -5.58
CA LEU A 157 54.19 -6.34 -6.00
C LEU A 157 55.41 -6.16 -5.09
N ASP A 158 55.23 -6.13 -3.77
CA ASP A 158 56.33 -6.04 -2.80
C ASP A 158 57.36 -7.17 -3.01
N ASN A 159 56.89 -8.40 -3.21
CA ASN A 159 57.75 -9.54 -3.51
C ASN A 159 58.54 -9.38 -4.82
N LEU A 160 57.91 -8.88 -5.88
CA LEU A 160 58.58 -8.62 -7.17
C LEU A 160 59.61 -7.48 -7.03
N GLU A 161 59.30 -6.41 -6.30
CA GLU A 161 60.19 -5.27 -6.08
C GLU A 161 61.41 -5.63 -5.24
N GLN A 162 61.23 -6.40 -4.16
CA GLN A 162 62.35 -6.98 -3.40
C GLN A 162 63.24 -7.85 -4.30
N GLY A 163 62.64 -8.58 -5.24
CA GLY A 163 63.36 -9.37 -6.22
C GLY A 163 64.21 -8.57 -7.17
N LEU A 164 63.64 -7.53 -7.78
CA LEU A 164 64.36 -6.60 -8.65
C LEU A 164 65.51 -5.94 -7.92
N TYR A 165 65.28 -5.49 -6.68
CA TYR A 165 66.34 -4.89 -5.86
C TYR A 165 67.50 -5.87 -5.65
N ALA A 166 67.20 -7.10 -5.22
CA ALA A 166 68.23 -8.11 -4.97
C ALA A 166 69.02 -8.50 -6.23
N LEU A 167 68.33 -8.63 -7.37
CA LEU A 167 68.98 -8.94 -8.65
C LEU A 167 69.87 -7.79 -9.15
N ASN A 168 69.44 -6.54 -8.96
CA ASN A 168 70.24 -5.38 -9.34
C ASN A 168 71.51 -5.24 -8.50
N GLU A 169 71.44 -5.49 -7.20
CA GLU A 169 72.62 -5.54 -6.33
C GLU A 169 73.57 -6.68 -6.74
N ALA A 170 73.04 -7.88 -6.99
CA ALA A 170 73.85 -8.99 -7.52
C ALA A 170 74.52 -8.60 -8.85
N LYS A 171 73.77 -8.04 -9.79
CA LYS A 171 74.27 -7.57 -11.10
C LYS A 171 75.40 -6.56 -10.94
N LYS A 172 75.25 -5.59 -10.04
CA LYS A 172 76.28 -4.57 -9.73
C LYS A 172 77.55 -5.23 -9.21
N MET A 173 77.45 -6.15 -8.25
CA MET A 173 78.58 -6.89 -7.70
C MET A 173 79.34 -7.67 -8.78
N PHE A 174 78.64 -8.43 -9.62
CA PHE A 174 79.27 -9.19 -10.71
C PHE A 174 79.93 -8.30 -11.76
N ASN A 175 79.32 -7.16 -12.10
CA ASN A 175 79.93 -6.19 -13.01
C ASN A 175 81.23 -5.61 -12.42
N THR A 176 81.24 -5.25 -11.14
CA THR A 176 82.46 -4.78 -10.45
C THR A 176 83.55 -5.85 -10.50
N PHE A 177 83.22 -7.11 -10.19
CA PHE A 177 84.17 -8.22 -10.25
C PHE A 177 84.72 -8.46 -11.67
N LEU A 178 83.86 -8.48 -12.69
CA LEU A 178 84.30 -8.61 -14.09
C LEU A 178 85.23 -7.47 -14.50
N ASN A 179 84.96 -6.24 -14.09
CA ASN A 179 85.83 -5.10 -14.37
C ASN A 179 87.22 -5.28 -13.73
N VAL A 180 87.30 -5.81 -12.50
CA VAL A 180 88.56 -6.14 -11.83
C VAL A 180 89.31 -7.22 -12.61
N LEU A 181 88.64 -8.30 -13.02
CA LEU A 181 89.24 -9.37 -13.83
C LEU A 181 89.82 -8.83 -15.15
N ILE A 182 89.05 -8.04 -15.89
CA ILE A 182 89.47 -7.46 -17.17
C ILE A 182 90.67 -6.53 -16.98
N LYS A 183 90.64 -5.65 -15.97
CA LYS A 183 91.78 -4.76 -15.65
C LYS A 183 93.03 -5.56 -15.32
N ASN A 184 92.91 -6.62 -14.52
CA ASN A 184 94.04 -7.48 -14.17
C ASN A 184 94.59 -8.21 -15.39
N GLN A 185 93.73 -8.75 -16.27
CA GLN A 185 94.15 -9.37 -17.52
C GLN A 185 94.89 -8.38 -18.44
N GLN A 186 94.39 -7.13 -18.55
CA GLN A 186 95.05 -6.06 -19.31
C GLN A 186 96.40 -5.68 -18.69
N ARG A 187 96.49 -5.59 -17.36
CA ARG A 187 97.76 -5.37 -16.64
C ARG A 187 98.77 -6.47 -16.96
N PHE A 188 98.39 -7.75 -16.86
CA PHE A 188 99.27 -8.87 -17.21
C PHE A 188 99.68 -8.86 -18.69
N ALA A 189 98.76 -8.60 -19.61
CA ALA A 189 99.07 -8.49 -21.04
C ALA A 189 100.09 -7.37 -21.32
N SER A 190 99.95 -6.22 -20.66
CA SER A 190 100.89 -5.10 -20.78
C SER A 190 102.26 -5.42 -20.18
N LEU A 191 102.33 -6.20 -19.09
CA LEU A 191 103.58 -6.66 -18.51
C LEU A 191 104.32 -7.63 -19.45
N ILE A 192 103.60 -8.56 -20.10
CA ILE A 192 104.18 -9.45 -21.11
C ILE A 192 104.73 -8.66 -22.31
N GLN A 193 104.07 -7.57 -22.71
CA GLN A 193 104.58 -6.68 -23.76
C GLN A 193 105.84 -5.93 -23.33
N LEU A 194 105.91 -5.47 -22.08
CA LEU A 194 107.08 -4.78 -21.52
C LEU A 194 108.27 -5.72 -21.29
N GLU A 195 108.03 -6.99 -20.94
CA GLU A 195 109.07 -8.01 -20.79
C GLU A 195 109.81 -8.29 -22.11
N ASN A 196 109.15 -8.07 -23.25
CA ASN A 196 109.75 -8.17 -24.58
C ASN A 196 110.55 -6.90 -25.00
N GLN A 197 110.62 -5.85 -24.16
CA GLN A 197 111.29 -4.56 -24.46
C GLN A 197 112.54 -4.25 -23.62
N ASP A 198 113.07 -5.23 -22.90
CA ASP A 198 114.34 -5.26 -22.16
C ASP A 198 115.23 -3.99 -22.15
N LYS A 199 114.99 -3.12 -21.14
CA LYS A 199 115.95 -2.30 -20.35
C LYS A 199 115.24 -1.08 -19.77
N PHE A 200 114.79 -1.19 -18.53
CA PHE A 200 115.02 -0.21 -17.45
C PHE A 200 114.25 -0.73 -16.23
N LEU A 201 114.97 -1.55 -15.45
CA LEU A 201 114.57 -1.88 -14.10
C LEU A 201 114.54 -0.60 -13.25
N ASN A 202 113.66 -0.65 -12.26
CA ASN A 202 113.60 0.22 -11.08
C ASN A 202 112.64 1.40 -11.15
N LYS A 203 111.34 1.09 -11.01
CA LYS A 203 110.43 1.95 -10.26
C LYS A 203 109.47 1.09 -9.45
N ASN A 204 109.41 1.38 -8.15
CA ASN A 204 108.47 0.83 -7.19
C ASN A 204 107.04 0.89 -7.73
N TYR A 205 106.54 -0.20 -8.29
CA TYR A 205 105.10 -0.43 -8.42
C TYR A 205 104.60 -0.75 -7.02
N ALA A 206 104.43 0.28 -6.20
CA ALA A 206 103.58 0.17 -5.04
C ALA A 206 102.20 -0.23 -5.58
N THR A 207 101.79 -1.46 -5.27
CA THR A 207 100.42 -1.94 -5.41
C THR A 207 99.53 -0.96 -4.65
N GLN A 208 99.06 0.08 -5.33
CA GLN A 208 97.86 0.78 -4.92
C GLN A 208 96.77 -0.29 -4.95
N LYS A 209 96.43 -0.76 -3.76
CA LYS A 209 95.26 -1.58 -3.54
C LYS A 209 94.10 -0.65 -3.89
N ASP A 210 93.54 -0.81 -5.09
CA ASP A 210 92.34 -0.09 -5.48
C ASP A 210 91.29 -0.50 -4.44
N ASP A 211 90.72 0.46 -3.70
CA ASP A 211 89.73 0.21 -2.63
C ASP A 211 88.44 -0.48 -3.12
N ASP A 212 88.34 -0.74 -4.44
CA ASP A 212 87.22 -1.36 -5.12
C ASP A 212 87.44 -2.85 -5.48
N ASP A 213 88.52 -3.49 -5.02
CA ASP A 213 88.77 -4.92 -5.28
C ASP A 213 87.79 -5.82 -4.51
N ILE A 214 86.66 -6.16 -5.15
CA ILE A 214 85.70 -7.14 -4.65
C ILE A 214 86.09 -8.56 -5.07
N SER A 215 86.15 -9.50 -4.11
CA SER A 215 86.39 -10.92 -4.41
C SER A 215 85.07 -11.68 -4.60
N LEU A 216 85.10 -12.85 -5.26
CA LEU A 216 83.93 -13.74 -5.34
C LEU A 216 83.42 -14.17 -3.96
N VAL A 217 84.29 -14.27 -2.96
CA VAL A 217 83.90 -14.61 -1.58
C VAL A 217 83.07 -13.47 -0.97
N ASP A 218 83.47 -12.22 -1.21
CA ASP A 218 82.71 -11.05 -0.74
C ASP A 218 81.34 -10.97 -1.43
N ILE A 219 81.28 -11.29 -2.72
CA ILE A 219 80.03 -11.37 -3.48
C ILE A 219 79.11 -12.45 -2.89
N ALA A 220 79.61 -13.65 -2.62
CA ALA A 220 78.80 -14.72 -2.00
C ALA A 220 78.26 -14.31 -0.62
N GLN A 221 79.07 -13.65 0.21
CA GLN A 221 78.65 -13.16 1.52
C GLN A 221 77.58 -12.07 1.40
N GLN A 222 77.73 -11.12 0.48
CA GLN A 222 76.75 -10.06 0.26
C GLN A 222 75.45 -10.59 -0.32
N ILE A 223 75.51 -11.51 -1.30
CA ILE A 223 74.33 -12.19 -1.83
C ILE A 223 73.60 -12.96 -0.74
N ASN A 224 74.32 -13.63 0.17
CA ASN A 224 73.70 -14.29 1.32
C ASN A 224 73.01 -13.30 2.27
N LYS A 225 73.57 -12.11 2.51
CA LYS A 225 72.91 -11.06 3.31
C LYS A 225 71.63 -10.56 2.64
N ILE A 226 71.69 -10.28 1.34
CA ILE A 226 70.52 -9.83 0.55
C ILE A 226 69.43 -10.91 0.56
N LYS A 227 69.81 -12.17 0.37
CA LYS A 227 68.90 -13.33 0.40
C LYS A 227 68.04 -13.37 1.66
N HIS A 228 68.61 -13.07 2.83
CA HIS A 228 67.86 -13.07 4.09
C HIS A 228 66.79 -11.98 4.18
N ASN A 229 66.88 -10.93 3.37
CA ASN A 229 65.92 -9.83 3.34
C ASN A 229 64.82 -10.01 2.27
N VAL A 230 64.96 -10.98 1.36
CA VAL A 230 63.97 -11.25 0.31
C VAL A 230 62.99 -12.33 0.78
N LYS A 231 61.72 -11.95 0.90
CA LYS A 231 60.65 -12.86 1.35
C LYS A 231 60.11 -13.78 0.26
N ALA A 232 60.28 -13.41 -1.00
CA ALA A 232 59.78 -14.18 -2.14
C ALA A 232 60.58 -15.48 -2.32
N GLU A 233 59.95 -16.63 -2.07
CA GLU A 233 60.60 -17.95 -2.10
C GLU A 233 61.32 -18.25 -3.43
N GLY A 234 60.70 -17.91 -4.56
CA GLY A 234 61.29 -18.15 -5.89
C GLY A 234 62.58 -17.35 -6.13
N ILE A 235 62.61 -16.08 -5.73
CA ILE A 235 63.82 -15.25 -5.84
C ILE A 235 64.87 -15.71 -4.84
N ASN A 236 64.45 -16.06 -3.63
CA ASN A 236 65.34 -16.59 -2.61
C ASN A 236 66.05 -17.87 -3.09
N PHE A 237 65.33 -18.76 -3.77
CA PHE A 237 65.91 -19.94 -4.43
C PHE A 237 66.93 -19.56 -5.52
N LEU A 238 66.62 -18.58 -6.37
CA LEU A 238 67.55 -18.10 -7.40
C LEU A 238 68.83 -17.49 -6.78
N LEU A 239 68.69 -16.64 -5.77
CA LEU A 239 69.83 -16.06 -5.05
C LEU A 239 70.67 -17.15 -4.36
N HIS A 240 70.03 -18.21 -3.88
CA HIS A 240 70.73 -19.37 -3.34
C HIS A 240 71.54 -20.10 -4.41
N GLY A 241 70.94 -20.31 -5.59
CA GLY A 241 71.64 -20.90 -6.75
C GLY A 241 72.83 -20.04 -7.19
N ILE A 242 72.66 -18.72 -7.28
CA ILE A 242 73.75 -17.78 -7.61
C ILE A 242 74.85 -17.85 -6.56
N SER A 243 74.52 -17.77 -5.27
CA SER A 243 75.49 -17.88 -4.17
C SER A 243 76.26 -19.21 -4.23
N HIS A 244 75.58 -20.31 -4.54
CA HIS A 244 76.23 -21.61 -4.70
C HIS A 244 77.20 -21.63 -5.89
N ILE A 245 76.80 -21.10 -7.05
CA ILE A 245 77.67 -20.98 -8.23
C ILE A 245 78.89 -20.13 -7.89
N VAL A 246 78.72 -18.97 -7.24
CA VAL A 246 79.84 -18.10 -6.83
C VAL A 246 80.82 -18.83 -5.91
N ASN A 247 80.32 -19.63 -4.96
CA ASN A 247 81.16 -20.41 -4.04
C ASN A 247 81.91 -21.56 -4.73
N LEU A 248 81.40 -22.08 -5.86
CA LEU A 248 82.13 -23.03 -6.68
C LEU A 248 83.22 -22.32 -7.48
N LEU A 249 82.88 -21.19 -8.12
CA LEU A 249 83.81 -20.41 -8.95
C LEU A 249 85.01 -19.86 -8.17
N SER A 250 84.84 -19.57 -6.88
CA SER A 250 85.96 -19.10 -6.04
C SER A 250 87.07 -20.13 -5.86
N LYS A 251 86.86 -21.39 -6.25
CA LYS A 251 87.83 -22.48 -6.17
C LYS A 251 88.56 -22.78 -7.48
N ASP A 252 88.08 -22.25 -8.61
CA ASP A 252 88.54 -22.57 -9.97
C ASP A 252 89.51 -21.51 -10.55
N PRO A 253 90.28 -21.82 -11.61
CA PRO A 253 91.24 -20.89 -12.22
C PRO A 253 90.58 -19.66 -12.87
N THR A 254 91.35 -18.57 -12.99
CA THR A 254 90.88 -17.22 -13.37
C THR A 254 90.16 -17.13 -14.73
N ALA A 255 90.51 -17.95 -15.73
CA ALA A 255 89.88 -17.89 -17.05
C ALA A 255 88.42 -18.44 -17.06
N GLU A 256 88.13 -19.46 -16.25
CA GLU A 256 86.77 -20.01 -16.15
C GLU A 256 85.85 -19.10 -15.32
N GLN A 257 86.42 -18.38 -14.35
CA GLN A 257 85.70 -17.40 -13.52
C GLN A 257 85.07 -16.28 -14.36
N GLU A 258 85.76 -15.78 -15.39
CA GLU A 258 85.21 -14.73 -16.26
C GLU A 258 84.01 -15.25 -17.07
N SER A 259 84.18 -16.37 -17.77
CA SER A 259 83.12 -16.95 -18.61
C SER A 259 81.87 -17.27 -17.80
N MET A 260 82.04 -17.88 -16.62
CA MET A 260 80.93 -18.24 -15.76
C MET A 260 80.27 -17.02 -15.12
N SER A 261 81.03 -15.98 -14.73
CA SER A 261 80.47 -14.72 -14.24
C SER A 261 79.61 -14.04 -15.31
N ARG A 262 80.01 -14.09 -16.58
CA ARG A 262 79.20 -13.59 -17.71
C ARG A 262 77.89 -14.39 -17.87
N LYS A 263 77.94 -15.72 -17.75
CA LYS A 263 76.73 -16.56 -17.78
C LYS A 263 75.80 -16.27 -16.60
N VAL A 264 76.34 -16.07 -15.40
CA VAL A 264 75.53 -15.69 -14.23
C VAL A 264 74.87 -14.33 -14.44
N LEU A 265 75.59 -13.35 -14.98
CA LEU A 265 75.00 -12.05 -15.35
C LEU A 265 73.90 -12.17 -16.42
N GLU A 266 74.07 -13.05 -17.40
CA GLU A 266 73.04 -13.34 -18.40
C GLU A 266 71.78 -13.91 -17.74
N ILE A 267 71.93 -14.91 -16.85
CA ILE A 267 70.83 -15.49 -16.08
C ILE A 267 70.15 -14.42 -15.22
N ILE A 268 70.91 -13.61 -14.48
CA ILE A 268 70.38 -12.50 -13.68
C ILE A 268 69.57 -11.54 -14.57
N SER A 269 70.07 -11.19 -15.76
CA SER A 269 69.39 -10.29 -16.69
C SER A 269 68.11 -10.91 -17.27
N GLN A 270 68.10 -12.21 -17.54
CA GLN A 270 66.91 -12.93 -17.99
C GLN A 270 65.83 -12.96 -16.90
N VAL A 271 66.21 -13.23 -15.64
CA VAL A 271 65.29 -13.21 -14.51
C VAL A 271 64.78 -11.79 -14.25
N ASP A 272 65.64 -10.77 -14.28
CA ASP A 272 65.25 -9.36 -14.15
C ASP A 272 64.18 -8.99 -15.18
N ASN A 273 64.41 -9.30 -16.46
CA ASN A 273 63.43 -9.06 -17.53
C ASN A 273 62.12 -9.83 -17.28
N TRP A 274 62.20 -11.07 -16.80
CA TRP A 274 61.01 -11.85 -16.44
C TRP A 274 60.23 -11.20 -15.29
N ILE A 275 60.89 -10.74 -14.22
CA ILE A 275 60.21 -10.06 -13.09
C ILE A 275 59.56 -8.76 -13.57
N GLN A 276 60.24 -7.97 -14.40
CA GLN A 276 59.67 -6.75 -14.98
C GLN A 276 58.40 -7.05 -15.79
N LYS A 277 58.43 -8.10 -16.61
CA LYS A 277 57.24 -8.56 -17.36
C LYS A 277 56.12 -9.00 -16.44
N GLN A 278 56.42 -9.79 -15.40
CA GLN A 278 55.42 -10.22 -14.41
C GLN A 278 54.77 -9.02 -13.72
N ARG A 279 55.55 -8.00 -13.36
CA ARG A 279 55.01 -6.76 -12.78
C ARG A 279 54.02 -6.08 -13.72
N ILE A 280 54.39 -5.91 -14.99
CA ILE A 280 53.49 -5.32 -16.00
C ILE A 280 52.20 -6.14 -16.14
N TYR A 281 52.29 -7.48 -16.11
CA TYR A 281 51.11 -8.34 -16.17
C TYR A 281 50.24 -8.24 -14.93
N GLU A 282 50.81 -8.17 -13.74
CA GLU A 282 50.08 -7.97 -12.50
C GLU A 282 49.39 -6.60 -12.47
N ASP A 283 50.08 -5.52 -12.88
CA ASP A 283 49.51 -4.18 -12.97
C ASP A 283 48.31 -4.16 -13.93
N LEU A 284 48.45 -4.77 -15.10
CA LEU A 284 47.37 -4.87 -16.09
C LEU A 284 46.20 -5.70 -15.57
N SER A 285 46.48 -6.85 -14.94
CA SER A 285 45.44 -7.71 -14.35
C SER A 285 44.71 -7.00 -13.22
N GLU A 286 45.42 -6.22 -12.41
CA GLU A 286 44.82 -5.43 -11.34
C GLU A 286 43.94 -4.31 -11.87
N GLN A 287 44.36 -3.63 -12.92
CA GLN A 287 43.51 -2.63 -13.57
C GLN A 287 42.22 -3.25 -14.08
N GLN A 288 42.28 -4.42 -14.72
CA GLN A 288 41.10 -5.15 -15.17
C GLN A 288 40.19 -5.55 -14.00
N ARG A 289 40.75 -6.02 -12.88
CA ARG A 289 39.96 -6.32 -11.66
C ARG A 289 39.27 -5.08 -11.10
N LYS A 290 39.97 -3.94 -11.05
CA LYS A 290 39.42 -2.65 -10.62
C LYS A 290 38.28 -2.18 -11.52
N ASP A 291 38.47 -2.24 -12.83
CA ASP A 291 37.46 -1.82 -13.81
C ASP A 291 36.23 -2.72 -13.73
N ALA A 292 36.41 -4.03 -13.62
CA ALA A 292 35.33 -5.00 -13.48
C ALA A 292 34.54 -4.80 -12.17
N PHE A 293 35.24 -4.61 -11.04
CA PHE A 293 34.61 -4.28 -9.77
C PHE A 293 33.86 -2.95 -9.82
N GLY A 294 34.46 -1.90 -10.39
CA GLY A 294 33.83 -0.60 -10.52
C GLY A 294 32.54 -0.65 -11.34
N ALA A 295 32.53 -1.40 -12.44
CA ALA A 295 31.32 -1.63 -13.24
C ALA A 295 30.23 -2.40 -12.48
N LEU A 296 30.61 -3.44 -11.74
CA LEU A 296 29.69 -4.24 -10.91
C LEU A 296 29.09 -3.40 -9.77
N ALA A 297 29.94 -2.65 -9.05
CA ALA A 297 29.52 -1.79 -7.96
C ALA A 297 28.54 -0.72 -8.43
N GLN A 298 28.86 -0.03 -9.54
CA GLN A 298 27.96 0.94 -10.14
C GLN A 298 26.61 0.33 -10.52
N MET A 299 26.61 -0.86 -11.15
CA MET A 299 25.38 -1.55 -11.51
C MET A 299 24.53 -1.90 -10.28
N LEU A 300 25.15 -2.38 -9.19
CA LEU A 300 24.45 -2.69 -7.95
C LEU A 300 23.89 -1.42 -7.29
N GLU A 301 24.65 -0.33 -7.25
CA GLU A 301 24.22 0.96 -6.74
C GLU A 301 23.03 1.52 -7.55
N ASP A 302 23.10 1.47 -8.88
CA ASP A 302 22.01 1.89 -9.77
C ASP A 302 20.73 1.07 -9.50
N GLN A 303 20.87 -0.25 -9.30
CA GLN A 303 19.73 -1.10 -8.94
C GLN A 303 19.16 -0.75 -7.57
N ILE A 304 20.00 -0.47 -6.57
CA ILE A 304 19.56 -0.03 -5.24
C ILE A 304 18.77 1.29 -5.36
N ILE A 305 19.28 2.26 -6.12
CA ILE A 305 18.60 3.55 -6.34
C ILE A 305 17.24 3.33 -7.01
N LEU A 306 17.19 2.52 -8.07
CA LEU A 306 15.94 2.22 -8.77
C LEU A 306 14.91 1.55 -7.85
N LYS A 307 15.36 0.60 -7.02
CA LYS A 307 14.47 -0.08 -6.06
C LYS A 307 14.01 0.85 -4.95
N GLN A 308 14.86 1.76 -4.48
CA GLN A 308 14.48 2.80 -3.51
C GLN A 308 13.43 3.75 -4.08
N GLN A 309 13.56 4.16 -5.35
CA GLN A 309 12.55 4.97 -6.02
C GLN A 309 11.20 4.24 -6.10
N ASN A 310 11.22 2.94 -6.48
CA ASN A 310 10.02 2.11 -6.49
C ASN A 310 9.41 1.95 -5.09
N PHE A 311 10.24 1.78 -4.06
CA PHE A 311 9.80 1.72 -2.66
C PHE A 311 9.07 3.00 -2.25
N THR A 312 9.66 4.18 -2.51
CA THR A 312 9.01 5.47 -2.23
C THR A 312 7.71 5.65 -3.02
N PHE A 313 7.67 5.23 -4.28
CA PHE A 313 6.46 5.26 -5.10
C PHE A 313 5.34 4.37 -4.52
N LEU A 314 5.68 3.15 -4.08
CA LEU A 314 4.73 2.23 -3.44
C LEU A 314 4.20 2.81 -2.13
N GLN A 315 5.05 3.42 -1.30
CA GLN A 315 4.61 4.12 -0.08
C GLN A 315 3.58 5.21 -0.37
N GLY A 316 3.90 6.11 -1.32
CA GLY A 316 2.97 7.18 -1.72
C GLY A 316 1.65 6.64 -2.28
N SER A 317 1.70 5.53 -3.05
CA SER A 317 0.50 4.86 -3.54
C SER A 317 -0.35 4.27 -2.41
N ILE A 318 0.27 3.65 -1.41
CA ILE A 318 -0.43 3.09 -0.24
C ILE A 318 -1.09 4.20 0.58
N GLU A 319 -0.39 5.32 0.80
CA GLU A 319 -0.94 6.49 1.50
C GLU A 319 -2.15 7.07 0.77
N SER A 320 -2.06 7.21 -0.56
CA SER A 320 -3.18 7.66 -1.40
C SER A 320 -4.39 6.73 -1.29
N LEU A 321 -4.18 5.42 -1.42
CA LEU A 321 -5.26 4.42 -1.25
C LEU A 321 -5.86 4.48 0.16
N ASN A 322 -5.04 4.64 1.18
CA ASN A 322 -5.51 4.73 2.57
C ASN A 322 -6.38 5.97 2.79
N SER A 323 -6.00 7.10 2.18
CA SER A 323 -6.81 8.33 2.18
C SER A 323 -8.15 8.12 1.48
N GLN A 324 -8.16 7.51 0.29
CA GLN A 324 -9.38 7.20 -0.46
C GLN A 324 -10.32 6.26 0.32
N ILE A 325 -9.78 5.17 0.89
CA ILE A 325 -10.55 4.23 1.71
C ILE A 325 -11.15 4.94 2.93
N THR A 326 -10.38 5.80 3.60
CA THR A 326 -10.86 6.54 4.77
C THR A 326 -11.97 7.51 4.39
N SER A 327 -11.80 8.24 3.30
CA SER A 327 -12.82 9.16 2.78
C SER A 327 -14.11 8.40 2.45
N ALA A 328 -14.03 7.29 1.72
CA ALA A 328 -15.19 6.48 1.36
C ALA A 328 -15.87 5.87 2.60
N LYS A 329 -15.11 5.47 3.63
CA LYS A 329 -15.67 4.98 4.90
C LYS A 329 -16.43 6.05 5.65
N ASN A 330 -15.88 7.27 5.71
CA ASN A 330 -16.54 8.40 6.38
C ASN A 330 -17.82 8.80 5.64
N GLU A 331 -17.75 8.96 4.31
CA GLU A 331 -18.92 9.28 3.49
C GLU A 331 -20.01 8.19 3.62
N LYS A 332 -19.62 6.92 3.61
CA LYS A 332 -20.56 5.82 3.81
C LYS A 332 -21.24 5.92 5.18
N ALA A 333 -20.48 6.19 6.23
CA ALA A 333 -21.03 6.32 7.58
C ALA A 333 -22.05 7.46 7.67
N GLU A 334 -21.78 8.60 7.04
CA GLU A 334 -22.73 9.72 6.95
C GLU A 334 -24.01 9.34 6.20
N VAL A 335 -23.87 8.64 5.07
CA VAL A 335 -25.02 8.14 4.28
C VAL A 335 -25.83 7.12 5.08
N ASP A 336 -25.20 6.21 5.83
CA ASP A 336 -25.89 5.23 6.67
C ASP A 336 -26.71 5.92 7.77
N VAL A 337 -26.16 6.94 8.44
CA VAL A 337 -26.89 7.74 9.43
C VAL A 337 -28.08 8.48 8.81
N LYS A 338 -27.92 8.97 7.57
CA LYS A 338 -29.02 9.59 6.83
C LYS A 338 -30.14 8.58 6.53
N ILE A 339 -29.79 7.35 6.14
CA ILE A 339 -30.77 6.27 5.90
C ILE A 339 -31.55 5.98 7.18
N GLU A 340 -30.87 5.80 8.31
CA GLU A 340 -31.51 5.54 9.61
C GLU A 340 -32.46 6.68 10.00
N THR A 341 -31.98 7.92 9.91
CA THR A 341 -32.79 9.11 10.24
C THR A 341 -34.03 9.22 9.35
N LYS A 342 -33.89 8.97 8.05
CA LYS A 342 -34.99 9.08 7.10
C LYS A 342 -35.98 7.92 7.23
N SER A 343 -35.50 6.73 7.58
CA SER A 343 -36.37 5.58 7.88
C SER A 343 -37.22 5.86 9.12
N ALA A 344 -36.64 6.40 10.19
CA ALA A 344 -37.41 6.80 11.37
C ALA A 344 -38.46 7.88 11.05
N GLN A 345 -38.10 8.89 10.25
CA GLN A 345 -39.07 9.90 9.78
C GLN A 345 -40.21 9.30 8.95
N ASN A 346 -39.92 8.29 8.13
CA ASN A 346 -40.92 7.58 7.35
C ASN A 346 -41.90 6.82 8.24
N ASP A 347 -41.38 6.10 9.24
CA ASP A 347 -42.19 5.33 10.20
C ASP A 347 -43.07 6.25 11.08
N ASP A 348 -42.52 7.37 11.52
CA ASP A 348 -43.26 8.39 12.28
C ASP A 348 -44.39 8.99 11.42
N ARG A 349 -44.08 9.36 10.17
CA ARG A 349 -45.07 9.93 9.24
C ARG A 349 -46.18 8.93 8.92
N ASP A 350 -45.83 7.68 8.65
CA ASP A 350 -46.80 6.61 8.38
C ASP A 350 -47.71 6.38 9.59
N THR A 351 -47.15 6.43 10.80
CA THR A 351 -47.93 6.33 12.06
C THR A 351 -48.89 7.51 12.23
N GLU A 352 -48.44 8.74 11.95
CA GLU A 352 -49.29 9.94 11.97
C GLU A 352 -50.46 9.79 10.98
N CYS A 353 -50.16 9.39 9.74
CA CYS A 353 -51.15 9.21 8.69
C CYS A 353 -52.20 8.15 9.02
N ARG A 354 -51.79 7.04 9.65
CA ARG A 354 -52.69 5.99 10.13
C ARG A 354 -53.57 6.47 11.29
N ASN A 355 -53.03 7.26 12.22
CA ASN A 355 -53.81 7.78 13.34
C ASN A 355 -54.87 8.79 12.86
N GLU A 356 -54.52 9.69 11.94
CA GLU A 356 -55.46 10.66 11.36
C GLU A 356 -56.57 9.98 10.53
N ASP A 357 -56.29 8.87 9.84
CA ASP A 357 -57.34 8.05 9.23
C ASP A 357 -58.28 7.46 10.27
N LEU A 358 -57.75 6.84 11.33
CA LEU A 358 -58.57 6.27 12.40
C LEU A 358 -59.48 7.32 13.06
N ASP A 359 -58.95 8.52 13.31
CA ASP A 359 -59.71 9.63 13.90
C ASP A 359 -60.80 10.15 12.95
N TYR A 360 -60.51 10.25 11.64
CA TYR A 360 -61.50 10.56 10.62
C TYR A 360 -62.60 9.49 10.55
N GLN A 361 -62.26 8.20 10.50
CA GLN A 361 -63.25 7.11 10.45
C GLN A 361 -64.13 7.12 11.71
N SER A 362 -63.55 7.35 12.88
CA SER A 362 -64.28 7.49 14.15
C SER A 362 -65.28 8.65 14.10
N SER A 363 -64.82 9.82 13.63
CA SER A 363 -65.65 11.02 13.50
C SER A 363 -66.77 10.86 12.47
N LYS A 364 -66.48 10.21 11.34
CA LYS A 364 -67.45 9.86 10.31
C LYS A 364 -68.53 8.92 10.83
N ASN A 365 -68.14 7.81 11.45
CA ASN A 365 -69.08 6.85 12.04
C ASN A 365 -69.98 7.51 13.10
N LYS A 366 -69.42 8.43 13.89
CA LYS A 366 -70.20 9.22 14.86
C LYS A 366 -71.24 10.10 14.16
N ARG A 367 -70.85 10.85 13.12
CA ARG A 367 -71.76 11.72 12.36
C ARG A 367 -72.82 10.94 11.59
N ASP A 368 -72.46 9.80 11.02
CA ASP A 368 -73.42 8.93 10.33
C ASP A 368 -74.48 8.42 11.30
N LYS A 369 -74.09 8.07 12.53
CA LYS A 369 -75.02 7.72 13.60
C LYS A 369 -75.90 8.90 14.03
N GLU A 370 -75.33 10.10 14.20
CA GLU A 370 -76.09 11.32 14.51
C GLU A 370 -77.10 11.66 13.40
N ARG A 371 -76.74 11.47 12.13
CA ARG A 371 -77.65 11.65 10.99
C ARG A 371 -78.76 10.60 10.96
N GLU A 372 -78.45 9.34 11.26
CA GLU A 372 -79.46 8.27 11.39
C GLU A 372 -80.49 8.62 12.48
N GLU A 373 -80.00 9.02 13.66
CA GLU A 373 -80.84 9.44 14.79
C GLU A 373 -81.70 10.67 14.45
N LEU A 374 -81.11 11.67 13.77
CA LEU A 374 -81.84 12.85 13.31
C LEU A 374 -82.91 12.50 12.27
N GLY A 375 -82.60 11.56 11.37
CA GLY A 375 -83.55 11.01 10.39
C GLY A 375 -84.75 10.34 11.05
N LEU A 376 -84.51 9.52 12.09
CA LEU A 376 -85.57 8.90 12.89
C LEU A 376 -86.46 9.96 13.57
N VAL A 377 -85.87 10.99 14.17
CA VAL A 377 -86.65 12.07 14.79
C VAL A 377 -87.48 12.83 13.74
N LEU A 378 -86.89 13.17 12.59
CA LEU A 378 -87.61 13.83 11.50
C LEU A 378 -88.81 13.01 11.04
N ASP A 379 -88.66 11.70 10.88
CA ASP A 379 -89.75 10.79 10.52
C ASP A 379 -90.84 10.79 11.60
N LEU A 380 -90.47 10.64 12.87
CA LEU A 380 -91.39 10.69 14.01
C LEU A 380 -92.18 12.02 14.05
N VAL A 381 -91.52 13.16 13.82
CA VAL A 381 -92.13 14.50 13.87
C VAL A 381 -93.03 14.76 12.65
N ILE A 382 -92.66 14.26 11.47
CA ILE A 382 -93.43 14.52 10.23
C ILE A 382 -94.60 13.53 10.11
N ASN A 383 -94.33 12.24 10.30
CA ASN A 383 -95.26 11.16 9.98
C ASN A 383 -96.04 10.64 11.20
N LYS A 384 -95.46 10.72 12.42
CA LYS A 384 -96.03 10.07 13.62
C LYS A 384 -96.27 11.03 14.80
N ILE A 385 -96.41 12.32 14.56
CA ILE A 385 -96.45 13.35 15.62
C ILE A 385 -97.52 13.14 16.69
N GLY A 386 -98.69 12.63 16.32
CA GLY A 386 -99.76 12.36 17.28
C GLY A 386 -99.36 11.30 18.31
N GLN A 387 -98.66 10.26 17.86
CA GLN A 387 -98.15 9.18 18.70
C GLN A 387 -96.92 9.65 19.49
N LEU A 388 -96.00 10.36 18.83
CA LEU A 388 -94.84 10.98 19.46
C LEU A 388 -95.23 11.89 20.63
N LYS A 389 -96.21 12.78 20.40
CA LYS A 389 -96.72 13.69 21.44
C LYS A 389 -97.32 12.93 22.62
N LYS A 390 -98.01 11.81 22.35
CA LYS A 390 -98.57 10.95 23.38
C LYS A 390 -97.47 10.32 24.24
N GLU A 391 -96.46 9.72 23.62
CA GLU A 391 -95.37 9.04 24.32
C GLU A 391 -94.47 10.00 25.12
N ILE A 392 -94.14 11.17 24.57
CA ILE A 392 -93.18 12.09 25.21
C ILE A 392 -93.87 13.00 26.26
N LEU A 393 -95.16 13.35 26.10
CA LEU A 393 -95.87 14.23 27.06
C LEU A 393 -96.69 13.49 28.14
N GLN A 394 -96.82 12.16 28.08
CA GLN A 394 -97.56 11.38 29.09
C GLN A 394 -96.71 10.90 30.29
N LYS A 395 -95.44 11.29 30.36
CA LYS A 395 -94.65 11.29 31.60
C LYS A 395 -94.69 12.66 32.23
#